data_AF-A0A495JCM3-F1
#
_entry.id   AF-A0A495JCM3-F1
#
_cell.length_a   1.000
_cell.length_b   1.000
_cell.length_c   1.000
_cell.angle_alpha   90.00
_cell.angle_beta   90.00
_cell.angle_gamma   90.00
#
_symmetry.space_group_name_H-M   'P 1'
#
loop_
_entity.id
_entity.type
_entity.pdbx_description
1 polymer ?
#
loop_
_entity_poly.entity_id
_entity_poly.type
_entity_poly.pdbx_seq_one_letter_code
_entity_poly.pdbx_strand_id
1 'polypeptide(L)'
;MTRKRDRLDEYVRQVTQLDDDRAATLADSTARQALFNKITRMHTYGQPESPRPSARRPIRLVAVAAGIVVVAMAVLASTGVLGWRNQPPPTASNPTQTSEQTQAPERQGDAFGAEVEASCVEQYSPQTVAARPFAFDGTVLSIAERSSARVESDPYVSVTFTVTRWFRGGHGDRVTVAMFPPDVHTSVGNASYTIGSRLLVSGADRWGNAQLSNPIAWACGFTRWYNQADAQVWREAFR
;
A
#
# COMPACT_ATOMS: atom_id res chain seq x y z
N MET A 1 -15.35 21.00 -46.79
CA MET A 1 -15.13 20.90 -45.34
C MET A 1 -16.42 20.71 -44.52
N THR A 2 -17.62 20.78 -45.10
CA THR A 2 -18.91 20.67 -44.39
C THR A 2 -19.28 19.25 -43.97
N ARG A 3 -19.05 18.25 -44.82
CA ARG A 3 -19.45 16.84 -44.61
C ARG A 3 -18.89 16.14 -43.36
N LYS A 4 -17.82 16.66 -42.77
CA LYS A 4 -17.17 16.07 -41.59
C LYS A 4 -17.78 16.58 -40.27
N ARG A 5 -18.40 17.77 -40.29
CA ARG A 5 -19.13 18.32 -39.14
C ARG A 5 -20.48 17.65 -38.96
N ASP A 6 -21.21 17.41 -40.06
CA ASP A 6 -22.52 16.75 -40.02
C ASP A 6 -22.44 15.34 -39.39
N ARG A 7 -21.36 14.60 -39.66
CA ARG A 7 -21.11 13.29 -39.05
C ARG A 7 -20.82 13.34 -37.55
N LEU A 8 -20.20 14.42 -37.07
CA LEU A 8 -19.88 14.57 -35.65
C LEU A 8 -21.15 14.91 -34.87
N ASP A 9 -21.99 15.79 -35.40
CA ASP A 9 -23.25 16.16 -34.78
C ASP A 9 -24.25 15.00 -34.73
N GLU A 10 -24.26 14.15 -35.77
CA GLU A 10 -25.06 12.91 -35.78
C GLU A 10 -24.56 11.88 -34.76
N TYR A 11 -23.23 11.74 -34.62
CA TYR A 11 -22.64 10.85 -33.62
C TYR A 11 -22.92 11.33 -32.19
N VAL A 12 -22.78 12.63 -31.93
CA VAL A 12 -23.09 13.22 -30.62
C VAL A 12 -24.57 12.99 -30.29
N ARG A 13 -25.50 13.25 -31.21
CA ARG A 13 -26.94 12.97 -31.00
C ARG A 13 -27.24 11.51 -30.71
N GLN A 14 -26.63 10.57 -31.44
CA GLN A 14 -26.82 9.13 -31.17
C GLN A 14 -26.33 8.75 -29.77
N VAL A 15 -25.17 9.26 -29.35
CA VAL A 15 -24.63 8.99 -28.01
C VAL A 15 -25.51 9.62 -26.93
N THR A 16 -26.04 10.83 -27.16
CA THR A 16 -26.91 11.49 -26.16
C THR A 16 -28.27 10.79 -26.03
N GLN A 17 -28.89 10.36 -27.13
CA GLN A 17 -30.14 9.58 -27.07
C GLN A 17 -29.94 8.21 -26.38
N LEU A 18 -28.79 7.58 -26.58
CA LEU A 18 -28.42 6.34 -25.91
C LEU A 18 -28.31 6.50 -24.38
N ASP A 19 -27.93 7.69 -23.90
CA ASP A 19 -27.84 7.99 -22.47
C ASP A 19 -29.22 8.30 -21.85
N ASP A 20 -30.12 8.98 -22.54
CA ASP A 20 -31.47 9.25 -22.04
C ASP A 20 -32.32 7.96 -21.92
N ASP A 21 -32.25 7.09 -22.93
CA ASP A 21 -32.94 5.79 -22.91
C ASP A 21 -32.34 4.84 -21.85
N ARG A 22 -31.01 4.94 -21.61
CA ARG A 22 -30.33 4.21 -20.51
C ARG A 22 -30.66 4.78 -19.13
N ALA A 23 -30.78 6.11 -19.01
CA ALA A 23 -31.15 6.76 -17.76
C ALA A 23 -32.57 6.36 -17.34
N ALA A 24 -33.50 6.28 -18.29
CA ALA A 24 -34.86 5.80 -18.05
C ALA A 24 -34.90 4.32 -17.63
N THR A 25 -34.03 3.45 -18.18
CA THR A 25 -33.92 2.04 -17.77
C THR A 25 -33.17 1.83 -16.44
N LEU A 26 -32.37 2.79 -15.97
CA LEU A 26 -31.65 2.70 -14.68
C LEU A 26 -32.50 3.11 -13.48
N ALA A 27 -33.59 3.86 -13.70
CA ALA A 27 -34.56 4.22 -12.66
C ALA A 27 -35.34 2.99 -12.15
N ASP A 28 -35.59 2.01 -13.02
CA ASP A 28 -36.21 0.73 -12.63
C ASP A 28 -35.17 -0.17 -11.93
N SER A 29 -35.39 -0.41 -10.64
CA SER A 29 -34.55 -1.30 -9.83
C SER A 29 -34.44 -2.72 -10.40
N THR A 30 -35.48 -3.21 -11.08
CA THR A 30 -35.53 -4.55 -11.66
C THR A 30 -34.64 -4.64 -12.90
N ALA A 31 -34.73 -3.66 -13.79
CA ALA A 31 -33.84 -3.52 -14.94
C ALA A 31 -32.38 -3.36 -14.51
N ARG A 32 -32.11 -2.60 -13.44
CA ARG A 32 -30.76 -2.44 -12.87
C ARG A 32 -30.18 -3.77 -12.40
N GLN A 33 -30.97 -4.58 -11.70
CA GLN A 33 -30.55 -5.89 -11.20
C GLN A 33 -30.38 -6.92 -12.32
N ALA A 34 -31.24 -6.87 -13.34
CA ALA A 34 -31.09 -7.69 -14.55
C ALA A 34 -29.81 -7.33 -15.33
N LEU A 35 -29.48 -6.05 -15.44
CA LEU A 35 -28.28 -5.57 -16.13
C LEU A 35 -27.01 -5.96 -15.38
N PHE A 36 -27.01 -5.85 -14.05
CA PHE A 36 -25.91 -6.30 -13.20
C PHE A 36 -25.68 -7.82 -13.30
N ASN A 37 -26.76 -8.61 -13.28
CA ASN A 37 -26.71 -10.06 -13.51
C ASN A 37 -26.21 -10.42 -14.92
N LYS A 38 -26.53 -9.59 -15.93
CA LYS A 38 -26.08 -9.81 -17.31
C LYS A 38 -24.58 -9.51 -17.48
N ILE A 39 -24.07 -8.45 -16.85
CA ILE A 39 -22.64 -8.10 -16.86
C ILE A 39 -21.82 -9.17 -16.14
N THR A 40 -22.27 -9.64 -14.97
CA THR A 40 -21.56 -10.69 -14.22
C THR A 40 -21.50 -12.02 -14.97
N ARG A 41 -22.53 -12.39 -15.74
CA ARG A 41 -22.51 -13.61 -16.56
C ARG A 41 -21.64 -13.49 -17.82
N MET A 42 -21.47 -12.29 -18.39
CA MET A 42 -20.62 -12.13 -19.57
C MET A 42 -19.14 -12.34 -19.27
N HIS A 43 -18.69 -12.13 -18.02
CA HIS A 43 -17.31 -12.43 -17.63
C HIS A 43 -16.98 -13.92 -17.48
N THR A 44 -17.97 -14.82 -17.56
CA THR A 44 -17.74 -16.26 -17.39
C THR A 44 -17.53 -17.00 -18.72
N TYR A 45 -17.87 -16.40 -19.86
CA TYR A 45 -17.62 -16.99 -21.18
C TYR A 45 -16.24 -16.60 -21.70
N GLY A 46 -15.19 -17.27 -21.23
CA GLY A 46 -13.86 -17.03 -21.76
C GLY A 46 -12.69 -17.60 -20.97
N GLN A 47 -12.90 -18.50 -19.99
CA GLN A 47 -11.77 -19.32 -19.57
C GLN A 47 -11.49 -20.36 -20.66
N PRO A 48 -10.32 -20.32 -21.34
CA PRO A 48 -9.92 -21.42 -22.19
C PRO A 48 -9.92 -22.69 -21.35
N GLU A 49 -10.53 -23.76 -21.88
CA GLU A 49 -10.51 -25.08 -21.27
C GLU A 49 -9.08 -25.41 -20.84
N SER A 50 -8.88 -25.61 -19.54
CA SER A 50 -7.58 -26.01 -19.02
C SER A 50 -7.20 -27.32 -19.72
N PRO A 51 -6.03 -27.41 -20.39
CA PRO A 51 -5.62 -28.62 -21.07
C PRO A 51 -5.64 -29.78 -20.09
N ARG A 52 -6.32 -30.87 -20.47
CA ARG A 52 -6.44 -32.10 -19.68
C ARG A 52 -5.04 -32.50 -19.18
N PRO A 53 -4.88 -32.82 -17.88
CA PRO A 53 -3.59 -33.24 -17.35
C PRO A 53 -3.15 -34.54 -18.05
N SER A 54 -2.17 -34.41 -18.94
CA SER A 54 -1.45 -35.54 -19.52
C SER A 54 -0.76 -36.29 -18.39
N ALA A 55 -1.06 -37.59 -18.27
CA ALA A 55 -0.50 -38.49 -17.27
C ALA A 55 1.04 -38.49 -17.35
N ARG A 56 1.69 -37.70 -16.50
CA ARG A 56 3.15 -37.68 -16.39
C ARG A 56 3.60 -38.98 -15.72
N ARG A 57 4.36 -39.78 -16.47
CA ARG A 57 5.10 -40.95 -15.96
C ARG A 57 5.94 -40.54 -14.75
N PRO A 58 5.99 -41.36 -13.67
CA PRO A 58 6.82 -41.06 -12.51
C PRO A 58 8.29 -41.22 -12.89
N ILE A 59 9.01 -40.09 -12.97
CA ILE A 59 10.47 -40.10 -13.07
C ILE A 59 11.00 -40.31 -11.65
N ARG A 60 11.63 -41.47 -11.43
CA ARG A 60 12.39 -41.77 -10.22
C ARG A 60 13.62 -40.88 -10.17
N LEU A 61 13.59 -39.83 -9.35
CA LEU A 61 14.78 -39.02 -9.06
C LEU A 61 15.64 -39.75 -8.01
N VAL A 62 16.83 -40.13 -8.46
CA VAL A 62 17.92 -40.67 -7.66
C VAL A 62 18.43 -39.56 -6.73
N ALA A 63 18.41 -39.82 -5.42
CA ALA A 63 19.00 -38.95 -4.42
C ALA A 63 20.53 -38.98 -4.54
N VAL A 64 21.15 -37.82 -4.79
CA VAL A 64 22.61 -37.64 -4.66
C VAL A 64 22.85 -36.83 -3.39
N ALA A 65 23.39 -37.51 -2.39
CA ALA A 65 23.93 -36.93 -1.17
C ALA A 65 25.39 -36.55 -1.39
N ALA A 66 25.75 -35.29 -1.11
CA ALA A 66 27.09 -34.78 -0.78
C ALA A 66 26.98 -33.24 -0.70
N GLY A 67 27.58 -32.49 0.22
CA GLY A 67 28.54 -32.82 1.25
C GLY A 67 28.71 -31.60 2.16
N ILE A 68 29.15 -31.88 3.37
CA ILE A 68 29.49 -30.96 4.45
C ILE A 68 30.72 -30.14 4.04
N VAL A 69 30.68 -28.81 4.15
CA VAL A 69 31.89 -27.98 4.24
C VAL A 69 31.78 -27.11 5.49
N VAL A 70 32.50 -27.54 6.52
CA VAL A 70 32.86 -26.77 7.71
C VAL A 70 34.01 -25.84 7.29
N VAL A 71 33.82 -24.52 7.36
CA VAL A 71 34.94 -23.56 7.32
C VAL A 71 35.07 -22.91 8.68
N ALA A 72 36.18 -23.23 9.33
CA ALA A 72 36.62 -22.72 10.61
C ALA A 72 37.27 -21.34 10.47
N MET A 73 37.00 -20.49 11.46
CA MET A 73 37.92 -19.60 12.18
C MET A 73 39.05 -18.89 11.40
N ALA A 74 39.04 -17.56 11.43
CA ALA A 74 40.26 -16.77 11.61
C ALA A 74 39.99 -15.52 12.46
N VAL A 75 40.38 -15.61 13.73
CA VAL A 75 40.55 -14.50 14.66
C VAL A 75 41.74 -13.67 14.20
N LEU A 76 41.54 -12.38 13.94
CA LEU A 76 42.64 -11.42 13.90
C LEU A 76 42.38 -10.35 14.97
N ALA A 77 43.04 -10.56 16.10
CA ALA A 77 43.35 -9.53 17.06
C ALA A 77 44.45 -8.62 16.48
N SER A 78 44.18 -7.32 16.36
CA SER A 78 45.20 -6.29 16.20
C SER A 78 45.19 -5.39 17.43
N THR A 79 46.16 -5.67 18.30
CA THR A 79 46.62 -4.82 19.39
C THR A 79 47.35 -3.59 18.86
N GLY A 80 47.05 -2.42 19.43
CA GLY A 80 48.01 -1.34 19.63
C GLY A 80 47.94 -0.16 18.65
N VAL A 81 47.54 1.01 19.13
CA VAL A 81 48.44 2.16 19.38
C VAL A 81 47.83 3.01 20.49
N LEU A 82 48.55 3.07 21.62
CA LEU A 82 48.40 4.07 22.67
C LEU A 82 48.95 5.40 22.13
N GLY A 83 48.06 6.34 21.85
CA GLY A 83 48.40 7.72 21.50
C GLY A 83 47.68 8.69 22.41
N TRP A 84 48.34 9.09 23.49
CA TRP A 84 47.93 10.20 24.34
C TRP A 84 47.71 11.48 23.52
N ARG A 85 46.50 12.03 23.61
CA ARG A 85 46.29 13.49 23.64
C ARG A 85 45.29 13.80 24.74
N ASN A 86 45.82 14.19 25.89
CA ASN A 86 45.12 15.00 26.88
C ASN A 86 44.84 16.37 26.25
N GLN A 87 43.77 16.45 25.46
CA GLN A 87 43.22 17.72 25.03
C GLN A 87 42.12 18.07 26.03
N PRO A 88 42.28 19.12 26.86
CA PRO A 88 41.18 19.57 27.71
C PRO A 88 39.97 19.85 26.81
N PRO A 89 38.76 19.39 27.18
CA PRO A 89 37.59 19.62 26.37
C PRO A 89 37.44 21.14 26.19
N PRO A 90 37.30 21.64 24.96
CA PRO A 90 36.81 23.00 24.80
C PRO A 90 35.45 23.04 25.49
N THR A 91 35.31 23.93 26.47
CA THR A 91 34.03 24.35 27.02
C THR A 91 33.28 25.05 25.89
N ALA A 92 32.78 24.27 24.94
CA ALA A 92 31.82 24.72 23.96
C ALA A 92 30.54 24.96 24.73
N SER A 93 30.30 26.22 25.06
CA SER A 93 28.98 26.74 25.33
C SER A 93 28.12 26.38 24.12
N ASN A 94 27.50 25.20 24.15
CA ASN A 94 26.48 24.85 23.17
C ASN A 94 25.43 25.94 23.30
N PRO A 95 25.19 26.78 22.29
CA PRO A 95 23.97 27.55 22.28
C PRO A 95 22.86 26.50 22.34
N THR A 96 22.09 26.53 23.42
CA THR A 96 20.79 25.91 23.48
C THR A 96 19.98 26.54 22.36
N GLN A 97 20.13 26.01 21.15
CA GLN A 97 19.19 26.21 20.07
C GLN A 97 17.96 25.45 20.51
N THR A 98 17.16 26.09 21.35
CA THR A 98 15.72 25.88 21.38
C THR A 98 15.24 26.28 20.00
N SER A 99 15.40 25.38 19.03
CA SER A 99 14.58 25.41 17.83
C SER A 99 13.17 25.16 18.34
N GLU A 100 12.49 26.26 18.61
CA GLU A 100 11.05 26.36 18.70
C GLU A 100 10.52 25.97 17.32
N GLN A 101 10.60 24.67 17.04
CA GLN A 101 10.07 24.06 15.85
C GLN A 101 8.57 24.11 16.07
N THR A 102 7.95 25.20 15.62
CA THR A 102 6.50 25.38 15.54
C THR A 102 5.94 24.08 15.00
N GLN A 103 5.41 23.24 15.91
CA GLN A 103 4.87 21.95 15.56
C GLN A 103 3.73 22.25 14.59
N ALA A 104 3.90 21.83 13.34
CA ALA A 104 2.81 21.84 12.39
C ALA A 104 1.63 21.14 13.07
N PRO A 105 0.40 21.70 12.96
CA PRO A 105 -0.76 21.13 13.62
C PRO A 105 -0.84 19.64 13.32
N GLU A 106 -1.05 18.84 14.37
CA GLU A 106 -1.10 17.39 14.27
C GLU A 106 -2.23 17.03 13.29
N ARG A 107 -1.85 16.43 12.16
CA ARG A 107 -2.82 15.99 11.16
C ARG A 107 -3.63 14.84 11.76
N GLN A 108 -4.93 14.82 11.52
CA GLN A 108 -5.83 13.82 12.07
C GLN A 108 -6.62 13.14 10.95
N GLY A 109 -7.10 11.92 11.21
CA GLY A 109 -7.94 11.17 10.29
C GLY A 109 -7.16 10.44 9.19
N ASP A 110 -7.86 10.14 8.09
CA ASP A 110 -7.33 9.39 6.96
C ASP A 110 -6.20 10.16 6.26
N ALA A 111 -5.08 9.47 6.00
CA ALA A 111 -3.96 10.03 5.25
C ALA A 111 -4.29 10.31 3.77
N PHE A 112 -5.38 9.72 3.28
CA PHE A 112 -5.98 9.92 1.97
C PHE A 112 -7.14 10.94 1.99
N GLY A 113 -7.46 11.57 3.11
CA GLY A 113 -8.50 12.61 3.21
C GLY A 113 -9.89 12.09 3.58
N ALA A 114 -10.80 13.01 3.95
CA ALA A 114 -12.05 12.68 4.66
C ALA A 114 -13.29 12.45 3.77
N GLU A 115 -13.22 12.70 2.46
CA GLU A 115 -14.41 12.80 1.59
C GLU A 115 -14.95 11.46 1.04
N VAL A 116 -14.51 10.32 1.57
CA VAL A 116 -14.42 9.10 0.72
C VAL A 116 -14.97 7.80 1.32
N GLU A 117 -15.70 7.86 2.43
CA GLU A 117 -16.35 6.67 3.01
C GLU A 117 -17.33 5.97 2.06
N ALA A 118 -17.90 6.69 1.08
CA ALA A 118 -18.94 6.16 0.20
C ALA A 118 -18.46 5.15 -0.88
N SER A 119 -17.15 5.05 -1.14
CA SER A 119 -16.61 4.17 -2.21
C SER A 119 -15.72 3.02 -1.69
N CYS A 120 -15.65 2.84 -0.38
CA CYS A 120 -14.83 1.82 0.24
C CYS A 120 -15.53 0.46 0.24
N VAL A 121 -14.84 -0.58 -0.25
CA VAL A 121 -15.35 -1.96 -0.18
C VAL A 121 -15.55 -2.42 1.27
N GLU A 122 -14.78 -1.85 2.19
CA GLU A 122 -14.85 -2.13 3.61
C GLU A 122 -14.67 -0.84 4.40
N GLN A 123 -15.58 -0.60 5.34
CA GLN A 123 -15.54 0.59 6.18
C GLN A 123 -14.54 0.41 7.33
N TYR A 124 -13.86 1.51 7.67
CA TYR A 124 -12.98 1.55 8.83
C TYR A 124 -13.78 1.35 10.13
N SER A 125 -13.30 0.42 10.95
CA SER A 125 -13.70 0.23 12.34
C SER A 125 -12.56 -0.45 13.09
N PRO A 126 -12.52 -0.38 14.44
CA PRO A 126 -11.55 -1.14 15.21
C PRO A 126 -11.55 -2.64 14.87
N GLN A 127 -12.74 -3.21 14.63
CA GLN A 127 -12.92 -4.63 14.30
C GLN A 127 -12.35 -4.97 12.92
N THR A 128 -12.59 -4.14 11.91
CA THR A 128 -12.09 -4.39 10.55
C THR A 128 -10.57 -4.18 10.46
N VAL A 129 -10.01 -3.26 11.26
CA VAL A 129 -8.56 -3.10 11.44
C VAL A 129 -7.97 -4.33 12.12
N ALA A 130 -8.57 -4.80 13.23
CA ALA A 130 -8.11 -5.99 13.94
C ALA A 130 -8.02 -7.22 13.02
N ALA A 131 -8.90 -7.33 12.02
CA ALA A 131 -8.92 -8.43 11.07
C ALA A 131 -7.77 -8.38 10.03
N ARG A 132 -7.05 -7.25 9.89
CA ARG A 132 -5.97 -7.12 8.91
C ARG A 132 -4.77 -8.00 9.30
N PRO A 133 -4.07 -8.60 8.32
CA PRO A 133 -2.89 -9.43 8.60
C PRO A 133 -1.70 -8.63 9.13
N PHE A 134 -1.62 -7.31 8.88
CA PHE A 134 -0.60 -6.46 9.50
C PHE A 134 -1.12 -5.08 9.88
N ALA A 135 -0.49 -4.52 10.92
CA ALA A 135 -0.69 -3.14 11.32
C ALA A 135 0.51 -2.62 12.11
N PHE A 136 0.90 -1.36 11.89
CA PHE A 136 1.99 -0.70 12.62
C PHE A 136 1.82 0.81 12.73
N ASP A 137 2.55 1.40 13.68
CA ASP A 137 2.85 2.83 13.79
C ASP A 137 4.29 3.04 13.29
N GLY A 138 4.47 3.91 12.31
CA GLY A 138 5.79 4.18 11.73
C GLY A 138 5.91 5.54 11.07
N THR A 139 7.15 5.94 10.84
CA THR A 139 7.51 7.20 10.18
C THR A 139 8.05 6.92 8.78
N VAL A 140 7.52 7.60 7.77
CA VAL A 140 7.95 7.48 6.38
C VAL A 140 9.42 7.91 6.29
N LEU A 141 10.27 6.98 5.88
CA LEU A 141 11.70 7.17 5.70
C LEU A 141 12.05 7.49 4.26
N SER A 142 11.46 6.76 3.30
CA SER A 142 11.69 6.98 1.88
C SER A 142 10.47 6.61 1.04
N ILE A 143 10.34 7.25 -0.11
CA ILE A 143 9.31 6.98 -1.11
C ILE A 143 10.07 6.73 -2.42
N ALA A 144 9.87 5.57 -3.03
CA ALA A 144 10.47 5.25 -4.31
C ALA A 144 9.90 6.13 -5.43
N GLU A 145 10.71 6.43 -6.44
CA GLU A 145 10.27 7.15 -7.63
C GLU A 145 9.22 6.34 -8.39
N ARG A 146 8.22 7.04 -8.94
CA ARG A 146 7.25 6.43 -9.86
C ARG A 146 7.97 6.08 -11.15
N SER A 147 7.99 4.79 -11.52
CA SER A 147 8.55 4.38 -12.80
C SER A 147 7.72 4.95 -13.95
N SER A 148 8.32 5.83 -14.76
CA SER A 148 7.68 6.41 -15.96
C SER A 148 7.61 5.43 -17.14
N ALA A 149 8.28 4.27 -17.04
CA ALA A 149 8.50 3.35 -18.15
C ALA A 149 7.38 2.33 -18.37
N ARG A 150 6.30 2.36 -17.59
CA ARG A 150 5.23 1.37 -17.67
C ARG A 150 3.89 2.06 -17.89
N VAL A 151 3.42 2.00 -19.13
CA VAL A 151 2.12 2.58 -19.55
C VAL A 151 0.91 1.81 -18.94
N GLU A 152 1.17 0.67 -18.29
CA GLU A 152 0.19 -0.12 -17.51
C GLU A 152 0.76 -0.56 -16.12
N SER A 153 1.59 0.26 -15.47
CA SER A 153 2.16 -0.12 -14.16
C SER A 153 1.14 -0.09 -13.04
N ASP A 154 1.28 -1.10 -12.18
CA ASP A 154 1.11 -1.00 -10.73
C ASP A 154 0.95 0.45 -10.21
N PRO A 155 -0.23 0.81 -9.65
CA PRO A 155 -0.50 2.17 -9.21
C PRO A 155 0.23 2.55 -7.91
N TYR A 156 0.96 1.62 -7.31
CA TYR A 156 1.65 1.80 -6.04
C TYR A 156 3.12 2.16 -6.21
N VAL A 157 3.64 2.90 -5.24
CA VAL A 157 5.08 3.09 -5.02
C VAL A 157 5.50 2.37 -3.75
N SER A 158 6.77 1.96 -3.69
CA SER A 158 7.36 1.41 -2.48
C SER A 158 7.63 2.54 -1.48
N VAL A 159 7.05 2.44 -0.28
CA VAL A 159 7.27 3.38 0.82
C VAL A 159 7.94 2.64 1.96
N THR A 160 9.12 3.09 2.37
CA THR A 160 9.83 2.50 3.50
C THR A 160 9.57 3.31 4.75
N PHE A 161 9.32 2.61 5.86
CA PHE A 161 9.07 3.18 7.17
C PHE A 161 10.17 2.79 8.15
N THR A 162 10.47 3.69 9.08
CA THR A 162 11.00 3.31 10.40
C THR A 162 9.81 2.96 11.28
N VAL A 163 9.73 1.73 11.76
CA VAL A 163 8.61 1.25 12.57
C VAL A 163 8.86 1.58 14.04
N THR A 164 7.92 2.31 14.64
CA THR A 164 7.92 2.60 16.07
C THR A 164 7.31 1.45 16.86
N ARG A 165 6.24 0.84 16.33
CA ARG A 165 5.56 -0.29 16.95
C ARG A 165 4.80 -1.11 15.92
N TRP A 166 4.95 -2.43 16.02
CA TRP A 166 4.04 -3.38 15.39
C TRP A 166 2.83 -3.63 16.29
N PHE A 167 1.63 -3.57 15.71
CA PHE A 167 0.42 -4.05 16.35
C PHE A 167 0.11 -5.49 15.93
N ARG A 168 0.42 -5.87 14.68
CA ARG A 168 0.26 -7.23 14.17
C ARG A 168 1.16 -7.54 12.97
N GLY A 169 1.52 -8.81 12.82
CA GLY A 169 1.98 -9.41 11.56
C GLY A 169 3.45 -9.21 11.19
N GLY A 170 4.11 -8.17 11.70
CA GLY A 170 5.51 -7.87 11.39
C GLY A 170 6.44 -7.89 12.60
N HIS A 171 7.71 -7.64 12.33
CA HIS A 171 8.79 -7.49 13.31
C HIS A 171 9.88 -6.59 12.72
N GLY A 172 10.84 -6.18 13.56
CA GLY A 172 11.93 -5.28 13.16
C GLY A 172 11.53 -3.80 13.17
N ASP A 173 12.52 -2.95 12.90
CA ASP A 173 12.44 -1.49 12.96
C ASP A 173 12.23 -0.84 11.59
N ARG A 174 12.14 -1.65 10.52
CA ARG A 174 11.98 -1.18 9.14
C ARG A 174 11.03 -2.08 8.36
N VAL A 175 10.20 -1.46 7.52
CA VAL A 175 9.33 -2.18 6.56
C VAL A 175 9.14 -1.36 5.30
N THR A 176 9.04 -2.04 4.16
CA THR A 176 8.64 -1.43 2.88
C THR A 176 7.25 -1.92 2.52
N VAL A 177 6.34 -0.99 2.22
CA VAL A 177 4.93 -1.25 1.90
C VAL A 177 4.58 -0.55 0.60
N ALA A 178 3.80 -1.20 -0.25
CA ALA A 178 3.23 -0.60 -1.45
C ALA A 178 2.07 0.35 -1.06
N MET A 179 2.14 1.61 -1.50
CA MET A 179 1.14 2.65 -1.18
C MET A 179 0.86 3.53 -2.40
N PHE A 180 -0.34 4.14 -2.45
CA PHE A 180 -0.63 5.13 -3.49
C PHE A 180 0.29 6.35 -3.31
N PRO A 181 0.93 6.84 -4.37
CA PRO A 181 1.86 7.96 -4.26
C PRO A 181 1.19 9.24 -3.72
N PRO A 182 1.91 10.08 -2.97
CA PRO A 182 1.38 11.24 -2.22
C PRO A 182 0.93 12.45 -3.07
N ASP A 183 0.81 12.28 -4.38
CA ASP A 183 0.37 13.27 -5.37
C ASP A 183 -0.76 12.72 -6.26
N VAL A 184 -1.31 11.53 -5.94
CA VAL A 184 -2.36 10.89 -6.73
C VAL A 184 -3.72 11.14 -6.13
N HIS A 185 -4.63 11.60 -7.00
CA HIS A 185 -6.06 11.59 -6.76
C HIS A 185 -6.61 10.20 -7.05
N THR A 186 -7.19 9.55 -6.04
CA THR A 186 -7.84 8.24 -6.18
C THR A 186 -9.33 8.38 -5.90
N SER A 187 -10.11 7.36 -6.26
CA SER A 187 -11.54 7.29 -5.89
C SER A 187 -11.77 7.20 -4.37
N VAL A 188 -10.71 6.96 -3.59
CA VAL A 188 -10.70 6.87 -2.12
C VAL A 188 -9.89 8.00 -1.50
N GLY A 189 -9.67 9.09 -2.25
CA GLY A 189 -9.10 10.35 -1.78
C GLY A 189 -7.69 10.63 -2.26
N ASN A 190 -7.05 11.62 -1.66
CA ASN A 190 -5.76 12.18 -2.04
C ASN A 190 -4.71 11.83 -0.98
N ALA A 191 -3.78 10.95 -1.33
CA ALA A 191 -2.61 10.68 -0.51
C ALA A 191 -1.82 11.99 -0.33
N SER A 192 -1.45 12.36 0.90
CA SER A 192 -0.74 13.63 1.16
C SER A 192 0.44 13.50 2.12
N TYR A 193 0.95 12.28 2.28
CA TYR A 193 2.08 11.98 3.15
C TYR A 193 3.42 12.32 2.51
N THR A 194 4.43 12.62 3.32
CA THR A 194 5.78 12.94 2.87
C THR A 194 6.79 12.15 3.69
N ILE A 195 8.07 12.18 3.29
CA ILE A 195 9.16 11.75 4.18
C ILE A 195 9.05 12.53 5.51
N GLY A 196 9.22 11.82 6.63
CA GLY A 196 9.01 12.34 7.98
C GLY A 196 7.56 12.25 8.50
N SER A 197 6.59 11.91 7.65
CA SER A 197 5.20 11.70 8.10
C SER A 197 5.10 10.48 9.00
N ARG A 198 4.51 10.64 10.19
CA ARG A 198 4.19 9.51 11.09
C ARG A 198 2.76 9.05 10.84
N LEU A 199 2.60 7.76 10.54
CA LEU A 199 1.35 7.16 10.11
C LEU A 199 1.02 5.90 10.93
N LEU A 200 -0.26 5.63 11.08
CA LEU A 200 -0.80 4.32 11.43
C LEU A 200 -1.13 3.60 10.12
N VAL A 201 -0.52 2.45 9.86
CA VAL A 201 -0.61 1.75 8.57
C VAL A 201 -1.08 0.32 8.78
N SER A 202 -2.15 -0.06 8.08
CA SER A 202 -2.68 -1.41 8.05
C SER A 202 -3.03 -1.82 6.62
N GLY A 203 -2.95 -3.12 6.35
CA GLY A 203 -3.22 -3.62 5.01
C GLY A 203 -3.10 -5.13 4.90
N ALA A 204 -2.79 -5.61 3.69
CA ALA A 204 -2.69 -7.03 3.38
C ALA A 204 -1.45 -7.35 2.54
N ASP A 205 -1.12 -8.63 2.37
CA ASP A 205 -0.26 -9.04 1.27
C ASP A 205 -1.06 -8.91 -0.03
N ARG A 206 -0.43 -8.31 -1.04
CA ARG A 206 -1.05 -8.00 -2.32
C ARG A 206 -1.64 -9.23 -3.01
N TRP A 207 -1.03 -10.39 -2.83
CA TRP A 207 -1.42 -11.64 -3.47
C TRP A 207 -2.08 -12.62 -2.49
N GLY A 208 -2.49 -12.14 -1.31
CA GLY A 208 -3.17 -12.94 -0.30
C GLY A 208 -2.26 -13.94 0.42
N ASN A 209 -0.93 -13.82 0.26
CA ASN A 209 0.00 -14.70 0.95
C ASN A 209 0.10 -14.30 2.44
N ALA A 210 0.11 -15.29 3.34
CA ALA A 210 0.19 -15.02 4.78
C ALA A 210 1.52 -14.38 5.23
N GLN A 211 2.55 -14.38 4.38
CA GLN A 211 3.92 -14.04 4.77
C GLN A 211 4.32 -12.56 4.58
N LEU A 212 3.39 -11.66 4.24
CA LEU A 212 3.70 -10.23 4.01
C LEU A 212 4.89 -10.01 3.06
N SER A 213 4.99 -10.84 2.03
CA SER A 213 6.06 -10.78 1.03
C SER A 213 5.96 -9.53 0.16
N ASN A 214 4.73 -9.07 -0.08
CA ASN A 214 4.41 -7.92 -0.91
C ASN A 214 3.30 -7.12 -0.20
N PRO A 215 3.60 -6.49 0.95
CA PRO A 215 2.59 -5.82 1.75
C PRO A 215 2.12 -4.57 1.00
N ILE A 216 0.81 -4.35 1.02
CA ILE A 216 0.13 -3.20 0.46
C ILE A 216 -0.70 -2.55 1.56
N ALA A 217 -0.56 -1.23 1.73
CA ALA A 217 -1.38 -0.46 2.65
C ALA A 217 -2.77 -0.21 2.05
N TRP A 218 -3.79 -0.25 2.89
CA TRP A 218 -5.16 0.04 2.47
C TRP A 218 -5.50 1.51 2.76
N ALA A 219 -6.28 2.12 1.86
CA ALA A 219 -6.89 3.44 2.08
C ALA A 219 -8.12 3.30 3.00
N CYS A 220 -9.09 4.22 2.93
CA CYS A 220 -10.38 4.06 3.63
C CYS A 220 -10.24 3.93 5.15
N GLY A 221 -9.38 4.75 5.76
CA GLY A 221 -9.10 4.78 7.18
C GLY A 221 -8.13 3.70 7.67
N PHE A 222 -7.69 2.76 6.83
CA PHE A 222 -6.66 1.78 7.20
C PHE A 222 -5.23 2.34 7.13
N THR A 223 -5.05 3.53 6.56
CA THR A 223 -3.85 4.34 6.70
C THR A 223 -4.25 5.72 7.22
N ARG A 224 -3.75 6.10 8.38
CA ARG A 224 -4.16 7.33 9.07
C ARG A 224 -2.95 8.13 9.50
N TRP A 225 -3.15 9.43 9.66
CA TRP A 225 -2.19 10.24 10.39
C TRP A 225 -2.07 9.73 11.81
N TYR A 226 -0.83 9.60 12.29
CA TYR A 226 -0.62 9.26 13.68
C TYR A 226 -1.20 10.38 14.56
N ASN A 227 -2.03 9.97 15.50
CA ASN A 227 -2.33 10.73 16.71
C ASN A 227 -2.48 9.75 17.87
N GLN A 228 -2.29 10.23 19.09
CA GLN A 228 -2.28 9.35 20.27
C GLN A 228 -3.62 8.62 20.50
N ALA A 229 -4.75 9.24 20.15
CA ALA A 229 -6.08 8.65 20.33
C ALA A 229 -6.31 7.48 19.37
N ASP A 230 -6.07 7.65 18.07
CA ASP A 230 -6.18 6.58 17.07
C ASP A 230 -5.18 5.45 17.35
N ALA A 231 -3.96 5.78 17.79
CA ALA A 231 -2.97 4.79 18.18
C ALA A 231 -3.40 3.97 19.42
N GLN A 232 -4.20 4.54 20.31
CA GLN A 232 -4.80 3.80 21.42
C GLN A 232 -5.89 2.86 20.92
N VAL A 233 -6.77 3.31 20.02
CA VAL A 233 -7.80 2.47 19.40
C VAL A 233 -7.17 1.26 18.71
N TRP A 234 -6.09 1.46 17.96
CA TRP A 234 -5.37 0.37 17.30
C TRP A 234 -4.73 -0.59 18.30
N ARG A 235 -4.12 -0.09 19.38
CA ARG A 235 -3.60 -0.96 20.44
C ARG A 235 -4.67 -1.85 21.04
N GLU A 236 -5.85 -1.30 21.29
CA GLU A 236 -6.96 -2.05 21.88
C GLU A 236 -7.56 -3.05 20.90
N ALA A 237 -7.63 -2.70 19.61
CA ALA A 237 -8.12 -3.59 18.56
C ALA A 237 -7.29 -4.87 18.39
N PHE A 238 -5.99 -4.85 18.71
CA PHE A 238 -5.06 -5.97 18.54
C PHE A 238 -4.63 -6.65 19.86
N ARG A 239 -5.33 -6.40 20.97
CA ARG A 239 -5.16 -7.17 22.21
C ARG A 239 -5.85 -8.52 22.13
#